data_AF-A0A163BYL5-F1
#
_entry.id   AF-A0A163BYL5-F1
#
_cell.length_a   1.000
_cell.length_b   1.000
_cell.length_c   1.000
_cell.angle_alpha   90.00
_cell.angle_beta   90.00
_cell.angle_gamma   90.00
#
_symmetry.space_group_name_H-M   'P 1'
#
loop_
_entity.id
_entity.type
_entity.pdbx_description
1 polymer ?
#
loop_
_entity_poly.entity_id
_entity_poly.type
_entity_poly.pdbx_seq_one_letter_code
_entity_poly.pdbx_strand_id
1 'polypeptide(L)'
;MIEQWFLNKGTYAQGLVLLKAACGANQRMYLRLKGAKENQRNLAALKYELNKYRNTNIEVPIPTKKKVQTSKKVSDTKALAITSVKRSNTKITIHMLPDAYLQQRFIEKNNAFYTHWVLKKKLNAVAEDDVEKARVLIAEIMKLRQLIDAIWKELDYYMEHKKLMPKGKDFANLSAMDKVKTRQRLYQSRSKREKTLNKWLLKLVDTPKEKQLALQSRIDNQKGKIAQINIDITTLNSLINNQ
;
A
#
# COMPACT_ATOMS: atom_id res chain seq x y z
N MET A 1 49.84 11.18 5.34
CA MET A 1 48.82 10.57 6.23
C MET A 1 48.79 9.03 6.16
N ILE A 2 48.80 8.41 4.97
CA ILE A 2 48.89 6.93 4.86
C ILE A 2 50.18 6.41 5.53
N GLU A 3 51.30 7.13 5.39
CA GLU A 3 52.56 6.77 6.05
C GLU A 3 52.48 6.77 7.58
N GLN A 4 51.76 7.73 8.17
CA GLN A 4 51.52 7.76 9.63
C GLN A 4 50.71 6.55 10.11
N TRP A 5 49.77 6.06 9.29
CA TRP A 5 49.03 4.84 9.58
C TRP A 5 49.92 3.59 9.52
N PHE A 6 50.86 3.53 8.57
CA PHE A 6 51.85 2.45 8.52
C PHE A 6 52.82 2.50 9.71
N LEU A 7 53.28 3.69 10.11
CA LEU A 7 54.20 3.88 11.24
C LEU A 7 53.54 3.54 12.58
N ASN A 8 52.28 3.94 12.77
CA ASN A 8 51.57 3.75 14.05
C ASN A 8 50.85 2.39 14.17
N LYS A 9 51.07 1.46 13.23
CA LYS A 9 50.32 0.19 13.12
C LYS A 9 48.81 0.41 13.27
N GLY A 10 48.26 1.36 12.51
CA GLY A 10 46.88 1.81 12.68
C GLY A 10 45.85 0.70 12.49
N THR A 11 44.66 0.91 13.04
CA THR A 11 43.58 -0.09 13.05
C THR A 11 42.96 -0.28 11.66
N TYR A 12 42.37 -1.46 11.43
CA TYR A 12 41.73 -1.81 10.14
C TYR A 12 40.63 -0.81 9.75
N ALA A 13 39.85 -0.34 10.72
CA ALA A 13 38.80 0.67 10.51
C ALA A 13 39.38 2.00 10.00
N GLN A 14 40.49 2.47 10.59
CA GLN A 14 41.17 3.70 10.14
C GLN A 14 41.74 3.53 8.72
N GLY A 15 42.33 2.37 8.43
CA GLY A 15 42.85 2.08 7.10
C GLY A 15 41.76 2.03 6.02
N LEU A 16 40.55 1.54 6.33
CA LEU A 16 39.41 1.57 5.41
C LEU A 16 38.94 3.00 5.09
N VAL A 17 38.96 3.91 6.08
CA VAL A 17 38.61 5.31 5.86
C VAL A 17 39.62 5.99 4.95
N LEU A 18 40.92 5.74 5.17
CA LEU A 18 41.99 6.22 4.31
C LEU A 18 41.85 5.66 2.89
N LEU A 19 41.55 4.36 2.76
CA LEU A 19 41.37 3.73 1.45
C LEU A 19 40.15 4.30 0.72
N LYS A 20 39.05 4.57 1.42
CA LYS A 20 37.87 5.23 0.83
C LYS A 20 38.21 6.61 0.27
N ALA A 21 39.01 7.38 1.01
CA ALA A 21 39.45 8.71 0.59
C ALA A 21 40.44 8.64 -0.59
N ALA A 22 41.32 7.63 -0.60
CA ALA A 22 42.33 7.42 -1.64
C ALA A 22 41.77 6.88 -2.96
N CYS A 23 40.80 5.94 -2.92
CA CYS A 23 40.38 5.18 -4.08
C CYS A 23 39.55 5.94 -5.12
N GLY A 24 39.06 7.15 -4.82
CA GLY A 24 38.26 7.96 -5.76
C GLY A 24 37.17 7.14 -6.47
N ALA A 25 37.32 6.97 -7.79
CA ALA A 25 36.41 6.23 -8.67
C ALA A 25 36.55 4.69 -8.62
N ASN A 26 37.70 4.15 -8.20
CA ASN A 26 37.99 2.70 -8.19
C ASN A 26 37.63 2.06 -6.83
N GLN A 27 36.34 2.01 -6.53
CA GLN A 27 35.84 1.58 -5.20
C GLN A 27 35.72 0.08 -5.00
N ARG A 28 35.98 -0.76 -6.02
CA ARG A 28 35.75 -2.22 -5.96
C ARG A 28 36.45 -2.87 -4.77
N MET A 29 37.69 -2.47 -4.51
CA MET A 29 38.50 -3.07 -3.45
C MET A 29 38.09 -2.59 -2.05
N TYR A 30 37.76 -1.31 -1.90
CA TYR A 30 37.18 -0.77 -0.67
C TYR A 30 35.85 -1.45 -0.33
N LEU A 31 34.97 -1.64 -1.32
CA LEU A 31 33.68 -2.31 -1.11
C LEU A 31 33.86 -3.78 -0.68
N ARG A 32 34.84 -4.49 -1.28
CA ARG A 32 35.21 -5.85 -0.87
C ARG A 32 35.70 -5.92 0.58
N LEU A 33 36.58 -5.00 0.98
CA LEU A 33 37.19 -5.00 2.31
C LEU A 33 36.25 -4.45 3.40
N LYS A 34 35.32 -3.54 3.06
CA LYS A 34 34.30 -3.02 3.98
C LYS A 34 33.28 -4.09 4.38
N GLY A 35 32.92 -4.98 3.46
CA GLY A 35 31.96 -6.06 3.72
C GLY A 35 32.57 -7.28 4.42
N ALA A 36 33.90 -7.35 4.52
CA ALA A 36 34.61 -8.50 5.08
C ALA A 36 34.93 -8.30 6.58
N LYS A 37 34.99 -9.40 7.35
CA LYS A 37 35.44 -9.40 8.74
C LYS A 37 36.95 -9.08 8.83
N GLU A 38 37.37 -8.47 9.93
CA GLU A 38 38.78 -8.15 10.19
C GLU A 38 39.57 -9.44 10.44
N ASN A 39 40.30 -9.88 9.42
CA ASN A 39 41.19 -11.04 9.46
C ASN A 39 42.57 -10.63 8.93
N GLN A 40 43.63 -11.36 9.33
CA GLN A 40 45.01 -11.05 8.95
C GLN A 40 45.23 -10.96 7.43
N ARG A 41 44.54 -11.82 6.65
CA ARG A 41 44.54 -11.77 5.17
C ARG A 41 43.95 -10.46 4.62
N ASN A 42 42.87 -9.98 5.22
CA ASN A 42 42.19 -8.74 4.78
C ASN A 42 43.01 -7.51 5.20
N LEU A 43 43.67 -7.56 6.35
CA LEU A 43 44.60 -6.52 6.79
C LEU A 43 45.81 -6.43 5.86
N ALA A 44 46.37 -7.56 5.43
CA ALA A 44 47.45 -7.59 4.43
C ALA A 44 47.00 -7.02 3.08
N ALA A 45 45.79 -7.36 2.62
CA ALA A 45 45.22 -6.79 1.40
C ALA A 45 44.98 -5.27 1.52
N LEU A 46 44.50 -4.80 2.67
CA LEU A 46 44.31 -3.37 2.96
C LEU A 46 45.65 -2.62 2.92
N LYS A 47 46.70 -3.18 3.53
CA LYS A 47 48.06 -2.63 3.47
C LYS A 47 48.57 -2.54 2.03
N TYR A 48 48.42 -3.61 1.25
CA TYR A 48 48.84 -3.63 -0.15
C TYR A 48 48.17 -2.52 -0.97
N GLU A 49 46.87 -2.33 -0.78
CA GLU A 49 46.10 -1.33 -1.51
C GLU A 49 46.41 0.10 -1.05
N LEU A 50 46.53 0.34 0.25
CA LEU A 50 46.96 1.64 0.77
C LEU A 50 48.37 2.02 0.30
N ASN A 51 49.27 1.05 0.15
CA ASN A 51 50.63 1.29 -0.33
C ASN A 51 50.66 1.83 -1.77
N LYS A 52 49.67 1.48 -2.62
CA LYS A 52 49.57 2.03 -3.99
C LYS A 52 49.31 3.54 -4.01
N TYR A 53 48.65 4.04 -2.97
CA TYR A 53 48.27 5.45 -2.85
C TYR A 53 49.20 6.23 -1.89
N ARG A 54 50.37 5.66 -1.57
CA ARG A 54 51.32 6.25 -0.62
C ARG A 54 51.80 7.64 -1.04
N ASN A 55 51.87 7.92 -2.34
CA ASN A 55 52.38 9.18 -2.90
C ASN A 55 51.28 10.15 -3.35
N THR A 56 50.00 9.79 -3.17
CA THR A 56 48.88 10.68 -3.53
C THR A 56 48.54 11.59 -2.36
N ASN A 57 48.51 12.90 -2.60
CA ASN A 57 48.12 13.89 -1.60
C ASN A 57 46.59 13.85 -1.43
N ILE A 58 46.11 13.20 -0.36
CA ILE A 58 44.68 12.96 -0.11
C ILE A 58 44.20 13.98 0.93
N GLU A 59 43.30 14.88 0.50
CA GLU A 59 42.53 15.73 1.41
C GLU A 59 41.41 14.90 2.05
N VAL A 60 41.46 14.75 3.38
CA VAL A 60 40.39 14.11 4.15
C VAL A 60 39.37 15.19 4.57
N PRO A 61 38.06 15.02 4.31
CA PRO A 61 37.06 15.96 4.78
C PRO A 61 36.96 15.89 6.31
N ILE A 62 37.15 17.03 6.97
CA ILE A 62 36.97 17.24 8.41
C ILE A 62 35.53 16.86 8.80
N PRO A 63 35.30 16.14 9.92
CA PRO A 63 33.97 15.69 10.31
C PRO A 63 33.10 16.86 10.77
N THR A 64 32.15 17.27 9.94
CA THR A 64 31.06 18.18 10.33
C THR A 64 30.03 17.44 11.18
N LYS A 65 29.63 18.08 12.28
CA LYS A 65 28.71 17.60 13.31
C LYS A 65 27.45 16.95 12.70
N LYS A 66 27.10 15.76 13.20
CA LYS A 66 25.92 14.99 12.80
C LYS A 66 24.65 15.84 12.93
N LYS A 67 24.09 16.29 11.80
CA LYS A 67 22.66 16.62 11.72
C LYS A 67 21.88 15.32 11.85
N VAL A 68 20.92 15.32 12.78
CA VAL A 68 19.89 14.29 12.95
C VAL A 68 19.36 13.89 11.58
N GLN A 69 19.44 12.60 11.26
CA GLN A 69 18.91 12.03 10.03
C GLN A 69 17.39 12.22 10.02
N THR A 70 16.92 13.22 9.31
CA THR A 70 15.57 13.19 8.77
C THR A 70 15.49 12.00 7.82
N SER A 71 14.51 11.14 8.08
CA SER A 71 14.21 9.93 7.32
C SER A 71 14.28 10.19 5.82
N LYS A 72 14.96 9.30 5.10
CA LYS A 72 15.00 9.28 3.64
C LYS A 72 13.56 9.36 3.12
N LYS A 73 13.20 10.46 2.44
CA LYS A 73 12.00 10.53 1.63
C LYS A 73 12.11 9.48 0.54
N VAL A 74 11.34 8.40 0.70
CA VAL A 74 11.09 7.43 -0.37
C VAL A 74 10.44 8.20 -1.52
N SER A 75 11.10 8.21 -2.67
CA SER A 75 10.73 8.95 -3.88
C SER A 75 9.45 8.44 -4.55
N ASP A 76 8.84 7.37 -4.05
CA ASP A 76 7.60 6.79 -4.59
C ASP A 76 6.32 7.28 -3.91
N THR A 77 6.39 8.40 -3.19
CA THR A 77 5.20 8.99 -2.54
C THR A 77 4.15 9.49 -3.54
N LYS A 78 4.53 9.83 -4.78
CA LYS A 78 3.57 10.30 -5.80
C LYS A 78 2.69 9.17 -6.34
N ALA A 79 3.25 7.98 -6.61
CA ALA A 79 2.46 6.84 -7.12
C ALA A 79 1.52 6.25 -6.06
N LEU A 80 1.96 6.22 -4.79
CA LEU A 80 1.13 5.85 -3.64
C LEU A 80 0.05 6.91 -3.32
N ALA A 81 0.35 8.20 -3.48
CA ALA A 81 -0.65 9.26 -3.33
C ALA A 81 -1.73 9.19 -4.43
N ILE A 82 -1.36 8.94 -5.69
CA ILE A 82 -2.34 8.86 -6.80
C ILE A 82 -3.30 7.68 -6.62
N THR A 83 -2.82 6.56 -6.06
CA THR A 83 -3.66 5.40 -5.73
C THR A 83 -4.49 5.59 -4.45
N SER A 84 -4.01 6.36 -3.47
CA SER A 84 -4.78 6.65 -2.24
C SER A 84 -5.84 7.75 -2.41
N VAL A 85 -5.70 8.63 -3.40
CA VAL A 85 -6.57 9.82 -3.61
C VAL A 85 -7.91 9.49 -4.28
N LYS A 86 -8.11 8.27 -4.80
CA LYS A 86 -9.42 7.84 -5.34
C LYS A 86 -10.42 7.35 -4.29
N ARG A 87 -10.10 7.39 -2.99
CA ARG A 87 -11.17 7.40 -1.99
C ARG A 87 -11.71 8.81 -2.00
N SER A 88 -12.87 9.02 -2.60
CA SER A 88 -13.58 10.29 -2.52
C SER A 88 -13.86 10.60 -1.06
N ASN A 89 -12.92 11.25 -0.38
CA ASN A 89 -13.12 11.89 0.92
C ASN A 89 -13.99 13.14 0.72
N THR A 90 -15.12 13.01 0.03
CA THR A 90 -16.22 13.93 0.26
C THR A 90 -16.52 13.82 1.74
N LYS A 91 -16.53 14.94 2.46
CA LYS A 91 -16.90 14.96 3.88
C LYS A 91 -18.38 14.58 3.97
N ILE A 92 -18.68 13.28 3.96
CA ILE A 92 -20.04 12.77 4.17
C ILE A 92 -20.42 13.13 5.59
N THR A 93 -21.42 14.00 5.74
CA THR A 93 -22.07 14.27 7.02
C THR A 93 -23.36 13.48 7.11
N ILE A 94 -23.80 13.18 8.32
CA ILE A 94 -24.99 12.34 8.55
C ILE A 94 -26.25 12.91 7.87
N HIS A 95 -26.38 14.23 7.82
CA HIS A 95 -27.51 14.92 7.18
C HIS A 95 -27.55 14.78 5.65
N MET A 96 -26.44 14.41 5.00
CA MET A 96 -26.40 14.16 3.56
C MET A 96 -27.01 12.80 3.18
N LEU A 97 -27.27 11.95 4.17
CA LEU A 97 -27.83 10.61 3.99
C LEU A 97 -29.33 10.68 4.33
N PRO A 98 -30.24 10.59 3.34
CA PRO A 98 -31.68 10.70 3.59
C PRO A 98 -32.29 9.42 4.18
N ASP A 99 -31.60 8.29 4.03
CA ASP A 99 -32.10 6.99 4.47
C ASP A 99 -31.60 6.64 5.87
N ALA A 100 -32.51 6.19 6.75
CA ALA A 100 -32.21 5.87 8.14
C ALA A 100 -31.19 4.73 8.26
N TYR A 101 -31.24 3.75 7.34
CA TYR A 101 -30.28 2.66 7.32
C TYR A 101 -28.86 3.17 6.99
N LEU A 102 -28.70 4.04 5.98
CA LEU A 102 -27.39 4.65 5.70
C LEU A 102 -26.85 5.50 6.85
N GLN A 103 -27.72 6.24 7.54
CA GLN A 103 -27.33 6.99 8.74
C GLN A 103 -26.82 6.06 9.85
N GLN A 104 -27.52 4.94 10.09
CA GLN A 104 -27.08 3.93 11.05
C GLN A 104 -25.72 3.34 10.67
N ARG A 105 -25.52 2.98 9.40
CA ARG A 105 -24.22 2.49 8.90
C ARG A 105 -23.12 3.53 9.10
N PHE A 106 -23.40 4.81 8.86
CA PHE A 106 -22.43 5.88 9.12
C PHE A 106 -22.04 5.97 10.60
N ILE A 107 -23.00 5.85 11.52
CA ILE A 107 -22.74 5.80 12.97
C ILE A 107 -21.90 4.58 13.33
N GLU A 108 -22.26 3.40 12.83
CA GLU A 108 -21.54 2.15 13.05
C GLU A 108 -20.08 2.25 12.62
N LYS A 109 -19.82 2.86 11.45
CA LYS A 109 -18.46 3.15 10.97
C LYS A 109 -17.68 4.04 11.93
N ASN A 110 -18.29 5.11 12.44
CA ASN A 110 -17.62 6.01 13.38
C ASN A 110 -17.28 5.27 14.68
N ASN A 111 -18.21 4.49 15.21
CA ASN A 111 -17.98 3.66 16.39
C ASN A 111 -16.84 2.66 16.15
N ALA A 112 -16.86 1.94 15.01
CA ALA A 112 -15.80 1.01 14.63
C ALA A 112 -14.43 1.69 14.47
N PHE A 113 -14.41 2.94 13.99
CA PHE A 113 -13.17 3.73 13.87
C PHE A 113 -12.59 4.08 15.24
N TYR A 114 -13.42 4.52 16.18
CA TYR A 114 -12.99 4.83 17.53
C TYR A 114 -12.53 3.57 18.28
N THR A 115 -13.28 2.46 18.17
CA THR A 115 -12.86 1.18 18.79
C THR A 115 -11.55 0.68 18.18
N HIS A 116 -11.37 0.76 16.87
CA HIS A 116 -10.11 0.44 16.20
C HIS A 116 -8.95 1.27 16.76
N TRP A 117 -9.15 2.58 16.96
CA TRP A 117 -8.11 3.44 17.52
C TRP A 117 -7.78 3.12 18.98
N VAL A 118 -8.78 2.81 19.80
CA VAL A 118 -8.59 2.35 21.18
C VAL A 118 -7.81 1.04 21.21
N LEU A 119 -8.16 0.06 20.37
CA LEU A 119 -7.44 -1.21 20.27
C LEU A 119 -6.01 -1.02 19.79
N LYS A 120 -5.77 -0.11 18.84
CA LYS A 120 -4.41 0.23 18.40
C LYS A 120 -3.58 0.82 19.54
N LYS A 121 -4.17 1.67 20.37
CA LYS A 121 -3.49 2.17 21.58
C LYS A 121 -3.15 1.04 22.55
N LYS A 122 -4.09 0.13 22.79
CA LYS A 122 -3.85 -1.06 23.63
C LYS A 122 -2.73 -1.91 23.06
N LEU A 123 -2.72 -2.17 21.75
CA LEU A 123 -1.68 -2.95 21.08
C LEU A 123 -0.29 -2.32 21.26
N ASN A 124 -0.18 -0.99 21.15
CA ASN A 124 1.08 -0.29 21.38
C ASN A 124 1.58 -0.34 22.84
N ALA A 125 0.70 -0.66 23.79
CA ALA A 125 1.02 -0.77 25.21
C ALA A 125 1.33 -2.21 25.65
N VAL A 126 1.19 -3.19 24.75
CA VAL A 126 1.53 -4.60 25.02
C VAL A 126 3.05 -4.75 25.02
N ALA A 127 3.60 -5.49 25.99
CA ALA A 127 5.01 -5.81 26.06
C ALA A 127 5.44 -6.70 24.87
N GLU A 128 6.69 -6.59 24.43
CA GLU A 128 7.20 -7.30 23.25
C GLU A 128 7.12 -8.84 23.39
N ASP A 129 7.16 -9.35 24.63
CA ASP A 129 7.11 -10.77 24.93
C ASP A 129 5.69 -11.36 24.89
N ASP A 130 4.65 -10.51 24.94
CA ASP A 130 3.24 -10.92 25.06
C ASP A 130 2.59 -11.07 23.67
N VAL A 131 3.20 -11.91 22.83
CA VAL A 131 2.85 -12.10 21.41
C VAL A 131 1.39 -12.52 21.21
N GLU A 132 0.85 -13.38 22.08
CA GLU A 132 -0.51 -13.90 21.90
C GLU A 132 -1.57 -12.81 22.14
N LYS A 133 -1.37 -11.93 23.13
CA LYS A 133 -2.25 -10.78 23.36
C LYS A 133 -2.19 -9.80 22.19
N ALA A 134 -0.99 -9.53 21.68
CA ALA A 134 -0.82 -8.69 20.49
C ALA A 134 -1.54 -9.29 19.27
N ARG A 135 -1.44 -10.62 19.07
CA ARG A 135 -2.10 -11.33 17.98
C ARG A 135 -3.63 -11.20 18.02
N VAL A 136 -4.24 -11.37 19.19
CA VAL A 136 -5.69 -11.20 19.37
C VAL A 136 -6.12 -9.78 19.00
N LEU A 137 -5.43 -8.77 19.52
CA LEU A 137 -5.72 -7.36 19.22
C LEU A 137 -5.57 -7.05 17.73
N ILE A 138 -4.53 -7.57 17.07
CA ILE A 138 -4.34 -7.40 15.62
C ILE A 138 -5.51 -8.00 14.85
N ALA A 139 -5.97 -9.20 15.21
CA ALA A 139 -7.10 -9.85 14.55
C ALA A 139 -8.40 -9.02 14.68
N GLU A 140 -8.67 -8.47 15.86
CA GLU A 140 -9.82 -7.58 16.09
C GLU A 140 -9.72 -6.28 15.28
N ILE A 141 -8.54 -5.65 15.27
CA ILE A 141 -8.25 -4.46 14.46
C ILE A 141 -8.51 -4.74 12.98
N MET A 142 -8.09 -5.91 12.47
CA MET A 142 -8.32 -6.31 11.09
C MET A 142 -9.81 -6.47 10.78
N LYS A 143 -10.59 -7.09 11.67
CA LYS A 143 -12.05 -7.23 11.51
C LYS A 143 -12.73 -5.86 11.45
N LEU A 144 -12.38 -4.95 12.37
CA LEU A 144 -12.93 -3.59 12.38
C LEU A 144 -12.57 -2.81 11.11
N ARG A 145 -11.34 -2.96 10.61
CA ARG A 145 -10.91 -2.33 9.37
C ARG A 145 -11.70 -2.83 8.16
N GLN A 146 -11.94 -4.14 8.08
CA GLN A 146 -12.78 -4.73 7.02
C GLN A 146 -14.21 -4.20 7.08
N LEU A 147 -14.78 -4.08 8.28
CA LEU A 147 -16.11 -3.51 8.49
C LEU A 147 -16.16 -2.03 8.04
N ILE A 148 -15.18 -1.22 8.44
CA ILE A 148 -15.08 0.19 8.04
C ILE A 148 -14.98 0.30 6.51
N ASP A 149 -14.11 -0.49 5.87
CA ASP A 149 -13.95 -0.49 4.41
C ASP A 149 -15.23 -0.96 3.70
N ALA A 150 -16.00 -1.89 4.28
CA ALA A 150 -17.30 -2.32 3.74
C ALA A 150 -18.35 -1.20 3.80
N ILE A 151 -18.48 -0.52 4.95
CA ILE A 151 -19.42 0.60 5.10
C ILE A 151 -19.04 1.75 4.16
N TRP A 152 -17.75 2.06 4.03
CA TRP A 152 -17.30 3.08 3.08
C TRP A 152 -17.74 2.78 1.65
N LYS A 153 -17.64 1.52 1.20
CA LYS A 153 -18.10 1.14 -0.14
C LYS A 153 -19.61 1.37 -0.32
N GLU A 154 -20.41 1.08 0.69
CA GLU A 154 -21.87 1.33 0.65
C GLU A 154 -22.17 2.84 0.57
N LEU A 155 -21.49 3.64 1.38
CA LEU A 155 -21.66 5.10 1.40
C LEU A 155 -21.16 5.75 0.11
N ASP A 156 -20.00 5.36 -0.40
CA ASP A 156 -19.44 5.84 -1.66
C ASP A 156 -20.39 5.50 -2.83
N TYR A 157 -20.91 4.27 -2.86
CA TYR A 157 -21.89 3.86 -3.86
C TYR A 157 -23.15 4.73 -3.81
N TYR A 158 -23.66 5.02 -2.60
CA TYR A 158 -24.80 5.91 -2.45
C TYR A 158 -24.48 7.33 -2.92
N MET A 159 -23.30 7.85 -2.60
CA MET A 159 -22.90 9.19 -3.01
C MET A 159 -22.78 9.33 -4.53
N GLU A 160 -22.27 8.31 -5.21
CA GLU A 160 -22.12 8.27 -6.67
C GLU A 160 -23.44 8.05 -7.41
N HIS A 161 -24.33 7.18 -6.90
CA HIS A 161 -25.51 6.72 -7.64
C HIS A 161 -26.85 7.19 -7.07
N LYS A 162 -26.85 7.80 -5.87
CA LYS A 162 -28.06 8.21 -5.11
C LYS A 162 -29.07 7.06 -4.93
N LYS A 163 -28.56 5.83 -4.85
CA LYS A 163 -29.31 4.59 -4.68
C LYS A 163 -28.61 3.69 -3.67
N LEU A 164 -29.38 2.90 -2.95
CA LEU A 164 -28.83 1.91 -2.03
C LEU A 164 -28.01 0.88 -2.81
N MET A 165 -26.88 0.48 -2.21
CA MET A 165 -26.05 -0.59 -2.76
C MET A 165 -26.87 -1.87 -2.80
N PRO A 166 -26.94 -2.55 -3.96
CA PRO A 166 -27.85 -3.66 -4.10
C PRO A 166 -27.27 -4.90 -3.39
N LYS A 167 -28.12 -5.73 -2.79
CA LYS A 167 -27.67 -6.86 -1.96
C LYS A 167 -27.21 -8.02 -2.86
N GLY A 168 -26.12 -8.68 -2.46
CA GLY A 168 -25.64 -9.88 -3.15
C GLY A 168 -26.70 -10.99 -3.14
N LYS A 169 -26.71 -11.81 -4.19
CA LYS A 169 -27.57 -12.99 -4.23
C LYS A 169 -27.05 -14.09 -3.31
N ASP A 170 -27.97 -14.89 -2.79
CA ASP A 170 -27.64 -16.07 -1.99
C ASP A 170 -27.16 -17.21 -2.89
N PHE A 171 -25.90 -17.58 -2.70
CA PHE A 171 -25.22 -18.66 -3.44
C PHE A 171 -24.84 -19.85 -2.54
N ALA A 172 -25.38 -19.89 -1.32
CA ALA A 172 -25.04 -20.91 -0.32
C ALA A 172 -25.36 -22.33 -0.81
N ASN A 173 -26.50 -22.49 -1.50
CA ASN A 173 -27.03 -23.79 -1.93
C ASN A 173 -26.40 -24.33 -3.23
N LEU A 174 -25.50 -23.58 -3.87
CA LEU A 174 -24.85 -24.04 -5.10
C LEU A 174 -23.73 -25.05 -4.79
N SER A 175 -23.61 -26.08 -5.64
CA SER A 175 -22.46 -26.98 -5.63
C SER A 175 -21.16 -26.22 -5.90
N ALA A 176 -20.01 -26.70 -5.41
CA ALA A 176 -18.70 -26.06 -5.59
C ALA A 176 -18.39 -25.81 -7.08
N MET A 177 -18.67 -26.78 -7.95
CA MET A 177 -18.47 -26.63 -9.39
C MET A 177 -19.41 -25.58 -9.99
N ASP A 178 -20.66 -25.52 -9.53
CA ASP A 178 -21.64 -24.55 -10.00
C ASP A 178 -21.33 -23.13 -9.52
N LYS A 179 -20.76 -22.96 -8.32
CA LYS A 179 -20.22 -21.68 -7.84
C LYS A 179 -19.15 -21.15 -8.79
N VAL A 180 -18.19 -22.00 -9.19
CA VAL A 180 -17.13 -21.62 -10.14
C VAL A 180 -17.69 -21.28 -11.52
N LYS A 181 -18.58 -22.12 -12.07
CA LYS A 181 -19.23 -21.88 -13.37
C LYS A 181 -20.06 -20.59 -13.35
N THR A 182 -20.79 -20.34 -12.28
CA THR A 182 -21.61 -19.13 -12.11
C THR A 182 -20.73 -17.90 -12.03
N ARG A 183 -19.63 -17.95 -11.27
CA ARG A 183 -18.64 -16.87 -11.22
C ARG A 183 -18.09 -16.54 -12.60
N GLN A 184 -17.73 -17.56 -13.39
CA GLN A 184 -17.21 -17.36 -14.74
C GLN A 184 -18.25 -16.71 -15.67
N ARG A 185 -19.52 -17.15 -15.59
CA ARG A 185 -20.63 -16.52 -16.33
C ARG A 185 -20.82 -15.05 -15.91
N LEU A 186 -20.69 -14.74 -14.63
CA LEU A 186 -20.77 -13.37 -14.12
C LEU A 186 -19.61 -12.49 -14.63
N TYR A 187 -18.38 -13.00 -14.68
CA TYR A 187 -17.25 -12.26 -15.29
C TYR A 187 -17.51 -11.93 -16.76
N GLN A 188 -18.00 -12.91 -17.54
CA GLN A 188 -18.34 -12.68 -18.95
C GLN A 188 -19.48 -11.66 -19.10
N SER A 189 -20.53 -11.79 -18.28
CA SER A 189 -21.65 -10.85 -18.24
C SER A 189 -21.19 -9.43 -17.91
N ARG A 190 -20.33 -9.28 -16.90
CA ARG A 190 -19.72 -8.02 -16.51
C ARG A 190 -18.97 -7.38 -17.68
N SER A 191 -18.07 -8.12 -18.31
CA SER A 191 -17.26 -7.61 -19.43
C SER A 191 -18.14 -7.13 -20.59
N LYS A 192 -19.17 -7.91 -20.97
CA LYS A 192 -20.14 -7.51 -22.00
C LYS A 192 -20.86 -6.22 -21.63
N ARG A 193 -21.27 -6.08 -20.36
CA ARG A 193 -21.99 -4.90 -19.86
C ARG A 193 -21.11 -3.66 -19.80
N GLU A 194 -19.84 -3.80 -19.41
CA GLU A 194 -18.84 -2.71 -19.41
C GLU A 194 -18.58 -2.20 -20.83
N LYS A 195 -18.45 -3.11 -21.81
CA LYS A 195 -18.33 -2.72 -23.23
C LYS A 195 -19.54 -1.90 -23.70
N THR A 196 -20.75 -2.34 -23.36
CA THR A 196 -21.99 -1.60 -23.67
C THR A 196 -22.04 -0.25 -22.96
N LEU A 197 -21.64 -0.19 -21.68
CA LEU A 197 -21.58 1.05 -20.91
C LEU A 197 -20.63 2.06 -21.56
N ASN A 198 -19.42 1.64 -21.94
CA ASN A 198 -18.44 2.48 -22.61
C ASN A 198 -18.98 3.00 -23.95
N LYS A 199 -19.64 2.13 -24.73
CA LYS A 199 -20.30 2.53 -25.98
C LYS A 199 -21.37 3.61 -25.74
N TRP A 200 -22.15 3.51 -24.67
CA TRP A 200 -23.18 4.50 -24.34
C TRP A 200 -22.59 5.80 -23.78
N LEU A 201 -21.54 5.73 -22.97
CA LEU A 201 -20.82 6.91 -22.48
C LEU A 201 -20.21 7.71 -23.62
N LEU A 202 -19.60 7.05 -24.62
CA LEU A 202 -19.11 7.71 -25.82
C LEU A 202 -20.25 8.36 -26.61
N LYS A 203 -21.36 7.65 -26.80
CA LYS A 203 -22.54 8.20 -27.49
C LYS A 203 -23.18 9.38 -26.78
N LEU A 204 -23.07 9.47 -25.45
CA LEU A 204 -23.68 10.55 -24.67
C LEU A 204 -23.11 11.92 -25.08
N VAL A 205 -21.83 11.97 -25.44
CA VAL A 205 -21.15 13.20 -25.89
C VAL A 205 -21.80 13.77 -27.15
N ASP A 206 -22.13 12.90 -28.11
CA ASP A 206 -22.69 13.28 -29.42
C ASP A 206 -24.22 13.35 -29.43
N THR A 207 -24.88 12.99 -28.32
CA THR A 207 -26.34 12.92 -28.25
C THR A 207 -26.93 14.31 -28.02
N PRO A 208 -27.98 14.73 -28.76
CA PRO A 208 -28.68 16.00 -28.52
C PRO A 208 -29.24 16.08 -27.09
N LYS A 209 -29.21 17.28 -26.48
CA LYS A 209 -29.60 17.51 -25.06
C LYS A 209 -30.94 16.87 -24.68
N GLU A 210 -31.93 16.92 -25.56
CA GLU A 210 -33.27 16.34 -25.36
C GLU A 210 -33.25 14.82 -25.11
N LYS A 211 -32.32 14.10 -25.75
CA LYS A 211 -32.18 12.64 -25.62
C LYS A 211 -31.12 12.22 -24.60
N GLN A 212 -30.31 13.16 -24.11
CA GLN A 212 -29.24 12.88 -23.14
C GLN A 212 -29.81 12.32 -21.83
N LEU A 213 -30.92 12.86 -21.33
CA LEU A 213 -31.50 12.41 -20.06
C LEU A 213 -31.92 10.93 -20.12
N ALA A 214 -32.57 10.52 -21.20
CA ALA A 214 -32.96 9.12 -21.41
C ALA A 214 -31.74 8.19 -21.53
N LEU A 215 -30.70 8.62 -22.23
CA LEU A 215 -29.46 7.86 -22.37
C LEU A 215 -28.70 7.78 -21.04
N GLN A 216 -28.66 8.86 -20.28
CA GLN A 216 -28.06 8.93 -18.95
C GLN A 216 -28.75 7.97 -17.98
N SER A 217 -30.09 7.93 -17.97
CA SER A 217 -30.84 6.96 -17.18
C SER A 217 -30.50 5.50 -17.54
N ARG A 218 -30.31 5.20 -18.84
CA ARG A 218 -29.85 3.86 -19.29
C ARG A 218 -28.43 3.55 -18.81
N ILE A 219 -27.52 4.53 -18.88
CA ILE A 219 -26.15 4.42 -18.37
C ILE A 219 -26.16 4.12 -16.87
N ASP A 220 -26.93 4.87 -16.08
CA ASP A 220 -26.97 4.71 -14.63
C ASP A 220 -27.59 3.37 -14.23
N ASN A 221 -28.64 2.93 -14.93
CA ASN A 221 -29.21 1.60 -14.74
C ASN A 221 -28.20 0.48 -15.07
N GLN A 222 -27.38 0.67 -16.11
CA GLN A 222 -26.34 -0.30 -16.46
C GLN A 222 -25.19 -0.33 -15.45
N LYS A 223 -24.79 0.83 -14.91
CA LYS A 223 -23.82 0.93 -13.81
C LYS A 223 -24.31 0.16 -12.59
N GLY A 224 -25.57 0.33 -12.20
CA GLY A 224 -26.18 -0.42 -11.09
C GLY A 224 -26.16 -1.95 -11.33
N LYS A 225 -26.43 -2.40 -12.56
CA LYS A 225 -26.32 -3.84 -12.91
C LYS A 225 -24.89 -4.37 -12.83
N ILE A 226 -23.89 -3.58 -13.23
CA ILE A 226 -22.47 -3.95 -13.10
C ILE A 226 -22.07 -4.02 -11.62
N ALA A 227 -22.53 -3.07 -10.81
CA ALA A 227 -22.28 -3.07 -9.38
C ALA A 227 -22.86 -4.34 -8.71
N GLN A 228 -24.10 -4.72 -9.05
CA GLN A 228 -24.67 -5.98 -8.57
C GLN A 228 -23.80 -7.20 -8.94
N ILE A 229 -23.34 -7.27 -10.19
CA ILE A 229 -22.51 -8.39 -10.64
C ILE A 229 -21.17 -8.43 -9.89
N ASN A 230 -20.58 -7.27 -9.59
CA ASN A 230 -19.35 -7.20 -8.79
C ASN A 230 -19.58 -7.74 -7.38
N ILE A 231 -20.72 -7.39 -6.76
CA ILE A 231 -21.10 -7.90 -5.44
C ILE A 231 -21.27 -9.43 -5.49
N ASP A 232 -22.02 -9.93 -6.48
CA ASP A 232 -22.24 -11.37 -6.67
C ASP A 232 -20.93 -12.14 -6.91
N ILE A 233 -19.95 -11.54 -7.62
CA ILE A 233 -18.62 -12.13 -7.79
C ILE A 233 -17.87 -12.16 -6.45
N THR A 234 -17.94 -11.09 -5.66
CA THR A 234 -17.26 -11.04 -4.35
C THR A 234 -17.85 -12.05 -3.36
N THR A 235 -19.18 -12.24 -3.35
CA THR A 235 -19.83 -13.24 -2.50
C THR A 235 -19.48 -14.67 -2.95
N LEU A 236 -19.39 -14.93 -4.25
CA LEU A 236 -18.91 -16.23 -4.74
C LEU A 236 -17.43 -16.48 -4.38
N ASN A 237 -16.58 -15.46 -4.44
CA ASN A 237 -15.17 -15.60 -4.07
C ASN A 237 -14.99 -15.91 -2.57
N SER A 238 -15.76 -15.29 -1.68
CA SER A 238 -15.71 -15.63 -0.26
C SER A 238 -16.20 -17.06 0.00
N LEU A 239 -17.26 -17.50 -0.68
CA LEU A 239 -17.79 -18.86 -0.55
C LEU A 239 -16.87 -19.94 -1.15
N ILE A 240 -16.07 -19.62 -2.16
CA ILE A 240 -15.11 -20.55 -2.76
C ILE A 240 -13.82 -20.64 -1.93
N ASN A 241 -13.35 -19.50 -1.39
CA ASN A 241 -12.09 -19.46 -0.63
C ASN A 241 -12.22 -19.91 0.84
N ASN A 242 -13.45 -19.97 1.37
CA ASN A 242 -13.74 -20.43 2.73
C ASN A 242 -14.15 -21.93 2.78
N GLN A 243 -14.01 -22.68 1.67
CA GLN A 243 -14.10 -24.14 1.62
C GLN A 243 -12.70 -24.75 1.63
#